data_AF-A0A5C5E6F3-F1
#
_entry.id   AF-A0A5C5E6F3-F1
#
_cell.length_a   1.000
_cell.length_b   1.000
_cell.length_c   1.000
_cell.angle_alpha   90.00
_cell.angle_beta   90.00
_cell.angle_gamma   90.00
#
_symmetry.space_group_name_H-M   'P 1'
#
loop_
_entity.id
_entity.type
_entity.pdbx_description
1 polymer ?
#
loop_
_entity_poly.entity_id
_entity_poly.type
_entity_poly.pdbx_seq_one_letter_code
_entity_poly.pdbx_strand_id
1 'polypeptide(L)'
;MFMTPVLGMDFTEDKKGVVIHFVEDDAVAEEYLFETTNEAAAFFRSCQNLCDEVKEEPLEVQYAIIREFLDLDIGEFNYERAYY
;
A
#
# COMPACT_ATOMS: atom_id res chain seq x y z
N MET A 1 -7.19 7.91 -5.52
CA MET A 1 -7.72 7.45 -4.22
C MET A 1 -8.49 6.13 -4.32
N PHE A 2 -7.99 5.10 -3.64
CA PHE A 2 -8.66 3.84 -3.32
C PHE A 2 -8.81 3.75 -1.80
N MET A 3 -9.91 3.23 -1.28
CA MET A 3 -10.15 3.11 0.16
C MET A 3 -10.86 1.81 0.51
N THR A 4 -10.44 1.20 1.60
CA THR A 4 -11.07 0.04 2.26
C THR A 4 -11.28 0.37 3.74
N PRO A 5 -11.98 -0.50 4.50
CA PRO A 5 -12.09 -0.34 5.96
C PRO A 5 -10.75 -0.40 6.71
N VAL A 6 -9.69 -0.92 6.09
CA VAL A 6 -8.38 -1.16 6.71
C VAL A 6 -7.35 -0.11 6.29
N LEU A 7 -7.38 0.35 5.04
CA LEU A 7 -6.42 1.32 4.52
C LEU A 7 -6.98 2.20 3.40
N GLY A 8 -6.34 3.34 3.19
CA GLY A 8 -6.48 4.18 2.00
C GLY A 8 -5.18 4.18 1.19
N MET A 9 -5.29 4.31 -0.13
CA MET A 9 -4.15 4.48 -1.03
C MET A 9 -4.38 5.63 -2.01
N ASP A 10 -3.33 6.41 -2.27
CA ASP A 10 -3.34 7.39 -3.36
C ASP A 10 -2.00 7.45 -4.09
N PHE A 11 -2.00 8.05 -5.28
CA PHE A 11 -0.76 8.37 -5.98
C PHE A 11 -0.27 9.76 -5.55
N THR A 12 1.05 9.94 -5.58
CA THR A 12 1.68 11.26 -5.51
C THR A 12 1.33 12.10 -6.76
N GLU A 13 1.56 13.41 -6.69
CA GLU A 13 1.25 14.32 -7.80
C GLU A 13 1.96 13.96 -9.11
N ASP A 14 3.19 13.45 -9.03
CA ASP A 14 4.00 12.99 -10.17
C ASP A 14 3.69 11.55 -10.60
N LYS A 15 2.79 10.86 -9.89
CA LYS A 15 2.39 9.46 -10.08
C LYS A 15 3.53 8.44 -10.01
N LYS A 16 4.67 8.84 -9.46
CA LYS A 16 5.80 7.95 -9.22
C LYS A 16 5.80 7.38 -7.81
N GLY A 17 4.95 7.88 -6.92
CA GLY A 17 4.77 7.35 -5.59
C GLY A 17 3.36 6.86 -5.33
N VAL A 18 3.25 5.96 -4.35
CA VAL A 18 1.98 5.52 -3.77
C VAL A 18 2.03 5.78 -2.28
N VAL A 19 1.05 6.53 -1.77
CA VAL A 19 0.87 6.80 -0.36
C VAL A 19 -0.17 5.84 0.19
N ILE A 20 0.16 5.14 1.27
CA ILE A 20 -0.72 4.23 2.01
C ILE A 20 -1.00 4.82 3.38
N HIS A 21 -2.28 4.85 3.75
CA HIS A 21 -2.76 5.30 5.05
C HIS A 21 -3.50 4.15 5.73
N PHE A 22 -3.03 3.71 6.88
CA PHE A 22 -3.71 2.67 7.66
C PHE A 22 -4.75 3.30 8.59
N VAL A 23 -5.95 2.72 8.64
CA VAL A 23 -7.08 3.29 9.41
C VAL A 23 -6.91 3.07 10.92
N GLU A 24 -6.29 1.96 11.33
CA GLU A 24 -6.06 1.63 12.75
C GLU A 24 -4.73 2.17 13.30
N ASP A 25 -3.88 2.77 12.47
CA ASP A 25 -2.62 3.35 12.90
C ASP A 25 -2.78 4.84 13.19
N ASP A 26 -2.54 5.24 14.44
CA ASP A 26 -2.78 6.59 14.94
C ASP A 26 -1.87 7.68 14.32
N ALA A 27 -0.83 7.33 13.54
CA ALA A 27 0.20 8.33 13.25
C ALA A 27 1.08 8.21 12.00
N VAL A 28 0.95 7.26 11.06
CA VAL A 28 1.92 7.21 9.95
C VAL A 28 1.30 6.94 8.59
N ALA A 29 1.39 7.93 7.71
CA ALA A 29 1.23 7.73 6.27
C ALA A 29 2.55 7.20 5.70
N GLU A 30 2.47 6.21 4.83
CA GLU A 30 3.65 5.58 4.24
C GLU A 30 3.69 5.86 2.75
N GLU A 31 4.73 6.54 2.31
CA GLU A 31 4.95 6.85 0.91
C GLU A 31 5.99 5.90 0.32
N TYR A 32 5.62 5.28 -0.80
CA TYR A 32 6.43 4.34 -1.57
C TYR A 32 6.76 5.00 -2.90
N LEU A 33 8.01 5.46 -3.06
CA LEU A 33 8.49 6.19 -4.24
C LEU A 33 9.21 5.27 -5.22
N PHE A 34 8.78 5.23 -6.47
CA PHE A 34 9.32 4.38 -7.52
C PHE A 34 10.04 5.21 -8.60
N GLU A 35 10.95 4.58 -9.35
CA GLU A 35 11.67 5.26 -10.44
C GLU A 35 10.73 5.65 -11.58
N THR A 36 9.77 4.77 -11.88
CA THR A 36 8.82 4.91 -12.98
C THR A 36 7.36 4.88 -12.52
N THR A 37 6.51 5.57 -13.28
CA THR A 37 5.05 5.54 -13.06
C THR A 37 4.45 4.15 -13.29
N ASN A 38 5.12 3.29 -14.08
CA ASN A 38 4.68 1.93 -14.35
C ASN A 38 4.87 1.03 -13.12
N GLU A 39 5.99 1.17 -12.41
CA GLU A 39 6.24 0.46 -11.15
C GLU A 39 5.27 0.91 -10.07
N ALA A 40 5.08 2.22 -9.91
CA ALA A 40 4.08 2.75 -8.97
C ALA A 40 2.68 2.22 -9.28
N ALA A 41 2.28 2.18 -10.56
CA ALA A 41 0.98 1.64 -10.96
C ALA A 41 0.87 0.13 -10.75
N ALA A 42 1.94 -0.63 -10.97
CA ALA A 42 1.98 -2.07 -10.72
C ALA A 42 1.87 -2.36 -9.22
N PHE A 43 2.64 -1.65 -8.38
CA PHE A 43 2.55 -1.75 -6.93
C PHE A 43 1.14 -1.40 -6.41
N PHE A 44 0.55 -0.29 -6.87
CA PHE A 44 -0.81 0.09 -6.51
C PHE A 44 -1.81 -1.02 -6.84
N ARG A 45 -1.73 -1.61 -8.04
CA ARG A 45 -2.61 -2.72 -8.45
C ARG A 45 -2.40 -3.98 -7.61
N SER A 46 -1.16 -4.32 -7.28
CA SER A 46 -0.87 -5.45 -6.40
C SER A 46 -1.51 -5.27 -5.03
N CYS A 47 -1.41 -4.07 -4.45
CA CYS A 47 -2.07 -3.76 -3.18
C CYS A 47 -3.61 -3.84 -3.29
N GLN A 48 -4.19 -3.38 -4.40
CA GLN A 48 -5.64 -3.49 -4.65
C GLN A 48 -6.08 -4.96 -4.74
N ASN A 49 -5.35 -5.78 -5.49
CA ASN A 49 -5.65 -7.20 -5.64
C ASN A 49 -5.59 -7.90 -4.28
N LEU A 50 -4.55 -7.61 -3.47
CA LEU A 50 -4.45 -8.17 -2.13
C LEU A 50 -5.63 -7.78 -1.25
N CYS A 51 -6.04 -6.51 -1.28
CA CYS A 51 -7.22 -6.05 -0.54
C CYS A 51 -8.48 -6.82 -0.95
N ASP A 52 -8.65 -7.10 -2.25
CA ASP A 52 -9.79 -7.87 -2.75
C ASP A 52 -9.73 -9.36 -2.37
N GLU A 53 -8.53 -9.94 -2.25
CA GLU A 53 -8.31 -11.32 -1.80
C GLU A 53 -8.63 -11.51 -0.32
N VAL A 54 -8.27 -10.53 0.53
CA VAL A 54 -8.44 -10.63 1.99
C VAL A 54 -9.75 -10.03 2.49
N LYS A 55 -10.58 -9.40 1.65
CA LYS A 55 -11.77 -8.63 2.07
C LYS A 55 -12.78 -9.40 2.94
N GLU A 56 -12.84 -10.72 2.81
CA GLU A 56 -13.78 -11.59 3.55
C GLU A 56 -13.22 -11.99 4.93
N GLU A 57 -11.93 -11.76 5.17
CA GLU A 57 -11.27 -12.06 6.45
C GLU A 57 -11.63 -11.01 7.51
N PRO A 58 -11.47 -11.32 8.81
CA PRO A 58 -11.59 -10.31 9.87
C PRO A 58 -10.59 -9.16 9.69
N LEU A 59 -10.96 -7.94 10.11
CA LEU A 59 -10.15 -6.73 9.91
C LEU A 59 -8.72 -6.86 10.48
N GLU A 60 -8.57 -7.44 11.67
CA GLU A 60 -7.26 -7.69 12.29
C GLU A 60 -6.37 -8.61 11.44
N VAL A 61 -6.97 -9.59 10.76
CA VAL A 61 -6.28 -10.53 9.87
C VAL A 61 -5.91 -9.84 8.57
N GLN A 62 -6.82 -9.05 7.99
CA GLN A 62 -6.53 -8.23 6.81
C GLN A 62 -5.35 -7.30 7.06
N TYR A 63 -5.34 -6.61 8.20
CA TYR A 63 -4.28 -5.69 8.59
C TYR A 63 -2.92 -6.42 8.69
N ALA A 64 -2.88 -7.56 9.39
CA ALA A 64 -1.66 -8.35 9.53
C ALA A 64 -1.11 -8.83 8.17
N ILE A 65 -1.96 -9.35 7.29
CA ILE A 65 -1.55 -9.83 5.95
C ILE A 65 -1.03 -8.67 5.08
N ILE A 66 -1.71 -7.52 5.09
CA ILE A 66 -1.28 -6.38 4.29
C ILE A 66 0.04 -5.82 4.81
N ARG A 67 0.22 -5.75 6.13
CA ARG A 67 1.49 -5.37 6.75
C ARG A 67 2.61 -6.32 6.35
N GLU A 68 2.35 -7.62 6.45
CA GLU A 68 3.29 -8.66 6.04
C GLU A 68 3.67 -8.54 4.55
N PHE A 69 2.69 -8.30 3.67
CA PHE A 69 2.94 -8.07 2.24
C PHE A 69 3.86 -6.87 1.98
N LEU A 70 3.61 -5.75 2.67
CA LEU A 70 4.43 -4.54 2.51
C LEU A 70 5.84 -4.69 3.11
N ASP A 71 6.02 -5.54 4.11
CA ASP A 71 7.31 -5.77 4.78
C ASP A 71 8.14 -6.90 4.15
N LEU A 72 7.51 -7.97 3.65
CA LEU A 72 8.19 -9.16 3.11
C LEU A 72 8.30 -9.19 1.59
N ASP A 73 7.47 -8.46 0.83
CA ASP A 73 7.24 -8.82 -0.57
C ASP A 73 7.18 -7.66 -1.57
N ILE A 74 7.91 -6.59 -1.30
CA ILE A 74 8.25 -5.63 -2.36
C ILE A 74 9.66 -5.92 -2.91
N GLY A 75 10.06 -7.20 -2.92
CA GLY A 75 11.37 -7.68 -3.38
C GLY A 75 11.61 -7.55 -4.89
N GLU A 76 10.57 -7.26 -5.68
CA GLU A 76 10.68 -7.03 -7.12
C GLU A 76 10.58 -5.56 -7.56
N PHE A 77 10.15 -4.65 -6.67
CA PHE A 77 10.08 -3.23 -7.00
C PHE A 77 11.23 -2.48 -6.31
N ASN A 78 11.91 -1.62 -7.07
CA ASN A 78 12.86 -0.67 -6.50
C ASN A 78 12.08 0.55 -6.05
N TYR A 79 12.03 0.79 -4.73
CA TYR A 79 11.36 1.95 -4.16
C TYR A 79 12.06 2.48 -2.91
N GLU A 80 11.86 3.76 -2.64
CA GLU A 80 12.20 4.39 -1.36
C GLU A 80 10.94 4.49 -0.49
N ARG A 81 11.02 4.09 0.79
CA ARG A 81 9.92 4.20 1.77
C ARG A 81 10.14 5.39 2.68
N ALA A 82 9.18 6.31 2.74
CA ALA A 82 9.18 7.44 3.65
C ALA A 82 7.98 7.36 4.61
N TYR A 83 8.21 7.74 5.88
CA TYR A 83 7.22 7.71 6.95
C TYR A 83 6.92 9.14 7.39
N TYR A 84 5.64 9.51 7.49
CA TYR A 84 5.18 10.85 7.89
C TYR A 84 4.29 10.82 9.12
#